data_AF-A0A7W2BMH1-F1
#
_entry.id   AF-A0A7W2BMH1-F1
#
_cell.length_a   1.000
_cell.length_b   1.000
_cell.length_c   1.000
_cell.angle_alpha   90.00
_cell.angle_beta   90.00
_cell.angle_gamma   90.00
#
_symmetry.space_group_name_H-M   'P 1'
#
loop_
_entity.id
_entity.type
_entity.pdbx_description
1 polymer ?
#
loop_
_entity_poly.entity_id
_entity_poly.type
_entity_poly.pdbx_seq_one_letter_code
_entity_poly.pdbx_strand_id
1 'polypeptide(L)'
;MSAGNDKADNDKAEPRKSHTAGSGVLDPGPWNPGIQSVIPQDLMPFVTLYRPENARRNYAEAKELSTLFGLPIEDLAVFTAERLIIHELLVRVTADLSVPDGPTYEVLGINLRRMVDVIYRRHARAELAAFESLLETLRADARAIIDARLQPLFAKAAQPAPEKRSLFNRIFSKPAIRPDAAPAMTPEQKAFAAIREWQSASEAATDPLTKTTLAILSKVAGAMLGQRGRLIPDQNLIAEVAVGMVGNSHGASLIGSALVPIIERAICTEGYRALPVQAKPLVMNVKGASAAGKSTIRTQQSLLAARIGVAWEDFALISPDYWRKYLIDYDSLGENYKYAAMLTGRELEIIDRKLDRYMAEKAAKGTLSHLLIDRFRFDSFAPQQIKEADSNLLTRFGNTVYLFFMITPPEATVERAWARGLTTGRYKAVDDLLYHNIEAYTGMPQLFFAWALSTRKKVHYEFLDNSVAKGERPRTIAFGWNGEMTILDSAAMAGIERFKHINVEARRPEEVYRNADASGTSEPFLAQCARLIPSISLAEFATGRAYALIERGTCSWFDAQKRALAEESLAAFGIRLPPAEISNEDGDPPPVTAPIDEERRHTVGTWAIDAAS
;
A
#
# COMPACT_ATOMS: atom_id res chain seq x y z
N MET A 1 -39.81 40.87 8.76
CA MET A 1 -40.56 40.38 9.94
C MET A 1 -41.15 39.03 9.53
N SER A 2 -40.78 37.85 10.00
CA SER A 2 -40.09 37.38 11.21
C SER A 2 -39.18 36.22 10.78
N ALA A 3 -37.95 36.23 11.27
CA ALA A 3 -36.96 35.18 11.06
C ALA A 3 -37.26 33.96 11.96
N GLY A 4 -37.12 32.76 11.40
CA GLY A 4 -37.09 31.50 12.14
C GLY A 4 -35.63 31.16 12.48
N ASN A 5 -35.37 31.02 13.77
CA ASN A 5 -34.06 30.85 14.37
C ASN A 5 -33.79 29.36 14.70
N ASP A 6 -32.52 28.99 14.60
CA ASP A 6 -31.79 27.93 15.32
C ASP A 6 -32.25 26.47 15.28
N LYS A 7 -31.38 25.64 14.66
CA LYS A 7 -31.02 24.31 15.18
C LYS A 7 -29.55 24.01 14.88
N ALA A 8 -28.69 24.62 15.69
CA ALA A 8 -27.35 24.12 15.98
C ALA A 8 -27.41 23.23 17.24
N ASP A 9 -26.41 22.36 17.38
CA ASP A 9 -26.12 21.48 18.51
C ASP A 9 -27.04 20.27 18.77
N ASN A 10 -26.55 19.07 18.43
CA ASN A 10 -26.36 18.02 19.43
C ASN A 10 -25.37 16.96 18.90
N ASP A 11 -24.06 17.18 19.06
CA ASP A 11 -23.03 16.17 18.81
C ASP A 11 -22.30 15.87 20.12
N LYS A 12 -22.97 15.09 20.97
CA LYS A 12 -22.38 14.38 22.11
C LYS A 12 -22.90 12.95 22.08
N ALA A 13 -22.21 12.09 21.34
CA ALA A 13 -22.40 10.65 21.44
C ALA A 13 -21.96 10.19 22.84
N GLU A 14 -22.92 9.83 23.69
CA GLU A 14 -22.65 9.15 24.95
C GLU A 14 -22.02 7.76 24.70
N PRO A 15 -21.07 7.30 25.55
CA PRO A 15 -20.53 5.96 25.44
C PRO A 15 -21.63 4.93 25.75
N ARG A 16 -21.95 4.09 24.76
CA ARG A 16 -22.95 3.02 24.90
C ARG A 16 -22.52 2.06 26.03
N LYS A 17 -23.25 2.08 27.15
CA LYS A 17 -23.09 1.15 28.26
C LYS A 17 -23.50 -0.26 27.84
N SER A 18 -22.65 -1.24 28.15
CA SER A 18 -22.93 -2.66 28.01
C SER A 18 -23.96 -3.12 29.04
N HIS A 19 -25.00 -3.80 28.58
CA HIS A 19 -25.88 -4.61 29.42
C HIS A 19 -26.03 -5.97 28.76
N THR A 20 -25.46 -7.00 29.39
CA THR A 20 -26.09 -8.31 29.63
C THR A 20 -25.13 -9.14 30.48
N ALA A 21 -25.54 -9.43 31.73
CA ALA A 21 -24.97 -10.49 32.54
C ALA A 21 -25.49 -11.84 32.02
N GLY A 22 -24.62 -12.85 31.91
CA GLY A 22 -25.02 -14.25 31.71
C GLY A 22 -24.57 -14.92 30.41
N SER A 23 -23.26 -14.97 30.15
CA SER A 23 -22.56 -16.07 29.46
C SER A 23 -21.07 -15.82 29.67
N GLY A 24 -20.22 -16.85 29.75
CA GLY A 24 -18.78 -16.72 30.00
C GLY A 24 -17.98 -16.08 28.86
N VAL A 25 -18.55 -15.08 28.18
CA VAL A 25 -17.91 -14.28 27.14
C VAL A 25 -17.08 -13.23 27.86
N LEU A 26 -15.76 -13.35 27.75
CA LEU A 26 -14.80 -12.35 28.23
C LEU A 26 -15.19 -10.96 27.70
N ASP A 27 -15.16 -9.95 28.57
CA ASP A 27 -15.46 -8.57 28.19
C ASP A 27 -14.60 -8.12 26.99
N PRO A 28 -15.16 -7.35 26.05
CA PRO A 28 -14.43 -6.86 24.90
C PRO A 28 -13.30 -5.93 25.34
N GLY A 29 -12.09 -6.18 24.86
CA GLY A 29 -10.89 -5.43 25.23
C GLY A 29 -9.80 -5.49 24.15
N PRO A 30 -8.65 -4.85 24.37
CA PRO A 30 -7.58 -4.77 23.36
C PRO A 30 -7.08 -6.13 22.89
N TRP A 31 -6.99 -7.09 23.80
CA TRP A 31 -6.54 -8.45 23.52
C TRP A 31 -7.70 -9.42 23.21
N ASN A 32 -8.94 -8.94 23.21
CA ASN A 32 -10.13 -9.67 22.80
C ASN A 32 -11.11 -8.70 22.11
N PRO A 33 -10.81 -8.23 20.89
CA PRO A 33 -11.60 -7.20 20.24
C PRO A 33 -12.97 -7.72 19.76
N GLY A 34 -13.21 -9.02 19.79
CA GLY A 34 -14.42 -9.67 19.28
C GLY A 34 -14.48 -9.74 17.75
N ILE A 35 -13.32 -9.75 17.09
CA ILE A 35 -13.16 -9.99 15.65
C ILE A 35 -11.97 -10.89 15.38
N GLN A 36 -11.98 -11.55 14.23
CA GLN A 36 -10.91 -12.43 13.73
C GLN A 36 -10.24 -11.81 12.51
N SER A 37 -9.02 -12.25 12.19
CA SER A 37 -8.28 -11.84 10.99
C SER A 37 -8.92 -12.31 9.68
N VAL A 38 -9.75 -13.35 9.74
CA VAL A 38 -10.54 -13.85 8.60
C VAL A 38 -11.98 -13.32 8.71
N ILE A 39 -12.51 -12.83 7.58
CA ILE A 39 -13.91 -12.40 7.50
C ILE A 39 -14.81 -13.65 7.60
N PRO A 40 -15.75 -13.71 8.55
CA PRO A 40 -16.74 -14.78 8.64
C PRO A 40 -17.50 -14.99 7.33
N GLN A 41 -17.86 -16.24 7.02
CA GLN A 41 -18.44 -16.62 5.72
C GLN A 41 -19.78 -15.91 5.45
N ASP A 42 -20.59 -15.72 6.49
CA ASP A 42 -21.85 -14.97 6.48
C ASP A 42 -21.66 -13.47 6.21
N LEU A 43 -20.48 -12.93 6.49
CA LEU A 43 -20.13 -11.54 6.21
C LEU A 43 -19.53 -11.32 4.81
N MET A 44 -19.15 -12.37 4.10
CA MET A 44 -18.56 -12.26 2.75
C MET A 44 -19.46 -11.51 1.73
N PRO A 45 -20.80 -11.68 1.71
CA PRO A 45 -21.67 -10.89 0.85
C PRO A 45 -21.65 -9.37 1.13
N PHE A 46 -21.24 -8.95 2.33
CA PHE A 46 -21.15 -7.54 2.73
C PHE A 46 -19.82 -6.89 2.34
N VAL A 47 -18.84 -7.67 1.86
CA VAL A 47 -17.61 -7.12 1.28
C VAL A 47 -17.99 -6.22 0.12
N THR A 48 -17.44 -5.01 0.09
CA THR A 48 -17.93 -3.94 -0.79
C THR A 48 -17.91 -4.30 -2.27
N LEU A 49 -16.99 -5.19 -2.67
CA LEU A 49 -16.86 -5.73 -4.03
C LEU A 49 -18.09 -6.49 -4.53
N TYR A 50 -18.91 -7.02 -3.64
CA TYR A 50 -20.02 -7.94 -3.98
C TYR A 50 -21.40 -7.37 -3.66
N ARG A 51 -21.44 -6.13 -3.15
CA ARG A 51 -22.69 -5.43 -2.86
C ARG A 51 -23.34 -4.97 -4.18
N PRO A 52 -24.66 -5.17 -4.34
CA PRO A 52 -25.36 -4.91 -5.61
C PRO A 52 -25.30 -3.44 -6.06
N GLU A 53 -25.17 -2.50 -5.13
CA GLU A 53 -24.97 -1.08 -5.43
C GLU A 53 -23.57 -0.76 -6.00
N ASN A 54 -22.57 -1.61 -5.74
CA ASN A 54 -21.18 -1.38 -6.14
C ASN A 54 -20.76 -2.22 -7.35
N ALA A 55 -21.34 -3.41 -7.51
CA ALA A 55 -20.95 -4.37 -8.52
C ALA A 55 -22.14 -5.18 -9.06
N ARG A 56 -22.00 -5.63 -10.31
CA ARG A 56 -23.00 -6.47 -10.99
C ARG A 56 -22.99 -7.93 -10.53
N ARG A 57 -21.85 -8.44 -10.03
CA ARG A 57 -21.69 -9.83 -9.58
C ARG A 57 -21.69 -9.91 -8.06
N ASN A 58 -22.48 -10.83 -7.51
CA ASN A 58 -22.49 -11.09 -6.07
C ASN A 58 -21.38 -12.08 -5.67
N TYR A 59 -21.24 -12.31 -4.36
CA TYR A 59 -20.18 -13.17 -3.81
C TYR A 59 -20.31 -14.63 -4.24
N ALA A 60 -21.54 -15.17 -4.31
CA ALA A 60 -21.77 -16.56 -4.67
C ALA A 60 -21.33 -16.83 -6.12
N GLU A 61 -21.76 -15.98 -7.05
CA GLU A 61 -21.35 -16.02 -8.45
C GLU A 61 -19.84 -15.88 -8.60
N ALA A 62 -19.22 -14.90 -7.92
CA ALA A 62 -17.78 -14.70 -7.97
C ALA A 62 -17.00 -15.91 -7.45
N LYS A 63 -17.48 -16.57 -6.39
CA LYS A 63 -16.87 -17.77 -5.81
C LYS A 63 -16.95 -18.97 -6.74
N GLU A 64 -18.09 -19.16 -7.41
CA GLU A 64 -18.27 -20.22 -8.41
C GLU A 64 -17.33 -20.01 -9.60
N LEU A 65 -17.28 -18.78 -10.13
CA LEU A 65 -16.37 -18.42 -11.20
C LEU A 65 -14.89 -18.55 -10.79
N SER A 66 -14.53 -18.18 -9.57
CA SER A 66 -13.16 -18.34 -9.05
C SER A 66 -12.76 -19.82 -9.05
N THR A 67 -13.65 -20.69 -8.57
CA THR A 67 -13.44 -22.14 -8.56
C THR A 67 -13.33 -22.70 -9.99
N LEU A 68 -14.13 -22.18 -10.91
CA LEU A 68 -14.17 -22.64 -12.30
C LEU A 68 -12.96 -22.18 -13.13
N PHE A 69 -12.53 -20.94 -12.96
CA PHE A 69 -11.48 -20.31 -13.77
C PHE A 69 -10.10 -20.32 -13.10
N GLY A 70 -10.00 -20.61 -11.79
CA GLY A 70 -8.74 -20.50 -11.04
C GLY A 70 -8.25 -19.05 -10.89
N LEU A 71 -9.15 -18.07 -11.04
CA LEU A 71 -8.86 -16.66 -10.86
C LEU A 71 -9.08 -16.25 -9.39
N PRO A 72 -8.29 -15.30 -8.86
CA PRO A 72 -8.59 -14.69 -7.56
C PRO A 72 -10.00 -14.13 -7.54
N ILE A 73 -10.74 -14.36 -6.46
CA ILE A 73 -12.16 -13.98 -6.40
C ILE A 73 -12.39 -12.47 -6.55
N GLU A 74 -11.48 -11.64 -6.03
CA GLU A 74 -11.56 -10.18 -6.18
C GLU A 74 -11.38 -9.70 -7.62
N ASP A 75 -10.67 -10.45 -8.47
CA ASP A 75 -10.50 -10.11 -9.89
C ASP A 75 -11.82 -10.29 -10.66
N LEU A 76 -12.78 -11.01 -10.08
CA LEU A 76 -14.06 -11.32 -10.69
C LEU A 76 -15.18 -10.34 -10.32
N ALA A 77 -14.92 -9.37 -9.45
CA ALA A 77 -15.87 -8.26 -9.25
C ALA A 77 -16.14 -7.53 -10.58
N VAL A 78 -17.30 -6.93 -10.76
CA VAL A 78 -17.63 -6.12 -11.95
C VAL A 78 -18.28 -4.84 -11.50
N PHE A 79 -17.49 -3.78 -11.36
CA PHE A 79 -17.96 -2.52 -10.79
C PHE A 79 -19.01 -1.83 -11.67
N THR A 80 -19.92 -1.11 -11.04
CA THR A 80 -20.83 -0.18 -11.72
C THR A 80 -20.08 1.07 -12.20
N ALA A 81 -20.68 1.82 -13.13
CA ALA A 81 -20.12 3.10 -13.59
C ALA A 81 -19.94 4.06 -12.42
N GLU A 82 -20.98 4.17 -11.57
CA GLU A 82 -20.96 4.97 -10.35
C GLU A 82 -19.79 4.60 -9.44
N ARG A 83 -19.57 3.29 -9.21
CA ARG A 83 -18.48 2.85 -8.34
C ARG A 83 -17.10 3.15 -8.94
N LEU A 84 -16.94 3.00 -10.25
CA LEU A 84 -15.72 3.41 -10.94
C LEU A 84 -15.49 4.92 -10.84
N ILE A 85 -16.52 5.76 -10.97
CA ILE A 85 -16.42 7.21 -10.75
C ILE A 85 -15.91 7.50 -9.35
N ILE A 86 -16.49 6.87 -8.32
CA ILE A 86 -16.04 7.05 -6.93
C ILE A 86 -14.56 6.68 -6.76
N HIS A 87 -14.12 5.56 -7.35
CA HIS A 87 -12.70 5.18 -7.30
C HIS A 87 -11.80 6.25 -7.89
N GLU A 88 -12.15 6.78 -9.07
CA GLU A 88 -11.38 7.83 -9.72
C GLU A 88 -11.40 9.14 -8.93
N LEU A 89 -12.54 9.54 -8.37
CA LEU A 89 -12.62 10.75 -7.54
C LEU A 89 -11.77 10.64 -6.27
N LEU A 90 -11.75 9.49 -5.59
CA LEU A 90 -10.89 9.27 -4.42
C LEU A 90 -9.40 9.46 -4.78
N VAL A 91 -8.97 8.90 -5.92
CA VAL A 91 -7.61 9.04 -6.44
C VAL A 91 -7.30 10.50 -6.78
N ARG A 92 -8.16 11.16 -7.57
CA ARG A 92 -7.94 12.53 -8.08
C ARG A 92 -7.96 13.57 -6.97
N VAL A 93 -8.92 13.51 -6.05
CA VAL A 93 -8.97 14.43 -4.90
C VAL A 93 -7.72 14.29 -4.04
N THR A 94 -7.20 13.07 -3.87
CA THR A 94 -6.01 12.81 -3.05
C THR A 94 -4.72 13.26 -3.75
N ALA A 95 -4.64 13.10 -5.07
CA ALA A 95 -3.41 13.32 -5.84
C ALA A 95 -3.30 14.70 -6.51
N ASP A 96 -4.42 15.39 -6.73
CA ASP A 96 -4.47 16.65 -7.50
C ASP A 96 -4.94 17.85 -6.68
N LEU A 97 -5.59 17.65 -5.53
CA LEU A 97 -6.16 18.75 -4.74
C LEU A 97 -5.50 18.85 -3.37
N SER A 98 -5.37 20.08 -2.89
CA SER A 98 -5.01 20.35 -1.50
C SER A 98 -6.21 20.07 -0.61
N VAL A 99 -6.10 19.08 0.26
CA VAL A 99 -7.16 18.71 1.21
C VAL A 99 -6.78 19.23 2.60
N PRO A 100 -7.58 20.11 3.21
CA PRO A 100 -7.30 20.64 4.55
C PRO A 100 -7.29 19.50 5.58
N ASP A 101 -6.19 19.34 6.32
CA ASP A 101 -5.99 18.23 7.26
C ASP A 101 -6.34 18.55 8.72
N GLY A 102 -6.53 19.83 9.05
CA GLY A 102 -7.03 20.29 10.34
C GLY A 102 -6.13 19.95 11.55
N PRO A 103 -6.53 20.34 12.77
CA PRO A 103 -5.72 20.14 13.96
C PRO A 103 -5.68 18.69 14.44
N THR A 104 -6.68 17.87 14.06
CA THR A 104 -6.77 16.45 14.43
C THR A 104 -6.72 15.58 13.19
N TYR A 105 -6.13 14.38 13.33
CA TYR A 105 -5.90 13.49 12.19
C TYR A 105 -7.20 13.08 11.45
N GLU A 106 -8.35 13.10 12.12
CA GLU A 106 -9.65 12.71 11.55
C GLU A 106 -10.19 13.73 10.54
N VAL A 107 -9.81 15.00 10.69
CA VAL A 107 -10.31 16.11 9.86
C VAL A 107 -9.92 15.93 8.39
N LEU A 108 -8.69 15.48 8.10
CA LEU A 108 -8.29 15.13 6.74
C LEU A 108 -9.29 14.16 6.09
N GLY A 109 -9.64 13.09 6.79
CA GLY A 109 -10.57 12.11 6.26
C GLY A 109 -11.97 12.67 6.04
N ILE A 110 -12.45 13.53 6.94
CA ILE A 110 -13.75 14.20 6.80
C ILE A 110 -13.76 15.12 5.57
N ASN A 111 -12.74 15.96 5.43
CA ASN A 111 -12.65 16.92 4.32
C ASN A 111 -12.46 16.23 2.98
N LEU A 112 -11.60 15.21 2.90
CA LEU A 112 -11.42 14.40 1.69
C LEU A 112 -12.75 13.82 1.23
N ARG A 113 -13.48 13.15 2.15
CA ARG A 113 -14.77 12.53 1.82
C ARG A 113 -15.82 13.57 1.43
N ARG A 114 -15.84 14.73 2.09
CA ARG A 114 -16.72 15.84 1.73
C ARG A 114 -16.42 16.36 0.33
N MET A 115 -15.15 16.58 -0.01
CA MET A 115 -14.75 17.04 -1.35
C MET A 115 -15.16 16.04 -2.43
N VAL A 116 -14.91 14.75 -2.20
CA VAL A 116 -15.34 13.67 -3.11
C VAL A 116 -16.87 13.66 -3.26
N ASP A 117 -17.62 13.73 -2.16
CA ASP A 117 -19.09 13.73 -2.18
C ASP A 117 -19.66 14.94 -2.95
N VAL A 118 -19.08 16.12 -2.73
CA VAL A 118 -19.49 17.35 -3.43
C VAL A 118 -19.24 17.25 -4.93
N ILE A 119 -18.04 16.82 -5.34
CA ILE A 119 -17.70 16.65 -6.76
C ILE A 119 -18.64 15.61 -7.39
N TYR A 120 -18.85 14.49 -6.70
CA TYR A 120 -19.74 13.44 -7.18
C TYR A 120 -21.19 13.96 -7.34
N ARG A 121 -21.81 14.44 -6.26
CA ARG A 121 -23.25 14.77 -6.25
C ARG A 121 -23.59 15.97 -7.12
N ARG A 122 -22.73 17.00 -7.15
CA ARG A 122 -23.04 18.27 -7.85
C ARG A 122 -22.54 18.31 -9.28
N HIS A 123 -21.46 17.58 -9.60
CA HIS A 123 -20.79 17.71 -10.90
C HIS A 123 -20.79 16.43 -11.72
N ALA A 124 -20.61 15.24 -11.13
CA ALA A 124 -20.50 13.99 -11.89
C ALA A 124 -21.84 13.23 -12.04
N ARG A 125 -22.70 13.24 -11.00
CA ARG A 125 -23.90 12.40 -10.93
C ARG A 125 -24.90 12.67 -12.05
N ALA A 126 -25.02 13.92 -12.51
CA ALA A 126 -25.90 14.29 -13.62
C ALA A 126 -25.49 13.64 -14.95
N GLU A 127 -24.21 13.28 -15.09
CA GLU A 127 -23.65 12.66 -16.30
C GLU A 127 -23.56 11.12 -16.18
N LEU A 128 -24.10 10.51 -15.10
CA LEU A 128 -23.97 9.07 -14.83
C LEU A 128 -24.43 8.19 -16.01
N ALA A 129 -25.56 8.53 -16.64
CA ALA A 129 -26.07 7.80 -17.80
C ALA A 129 -25.10 7.82 -19.01
N ALA A 130 -24.35 8.92 -19.19
CA ALA A 130 -23.33 9.01 -20.23
C ALA A 130 -22.13 8.10 -19.93
N PHE A 131 -21.71 8.02 -18.66
CA PHE A 131 -20.66 7.09 -18.23
C PHE A 131 -21.08 5.63 -18.36
N GLU A 132 -22.34 5.31 -18.04
CA GLU A 132 -22.90 3.97 -18.26
C GLU A 132 -22.87 3.59 -19.74
N SER A 133 -23.35 4.49 -20.62
CA SER A 133 -23.29 4.27 -22.07
C SER A 133 -21.85 4.07 -22.56
N LEU A 134 -20.90 4.86 -22.06
CA LEU A 134 -19.49 4.73 -22.41
C LEU A 134 -18.93 3.34 -22.04
N LEU A 135 -19.28 2.83 -20.86
CA LEU A 135 -18.86 1.50 -20.43
C LEU A 135 -19.55 0.38 -21.21
N GLU A 136 -20.82 0.53 -21.59
CA GLU A 136 -21.48 -0.49 -22.40
C GLU A 136 -20.92 -0.56 -23.83
N THR A 137 -20.60 0.59 -24.45
CA THR A 137 -19.88 0.61 -25.73
C THR A 137 -18.53 -0.09 -25.61
N LEU A 138 -17.74 0.24 -24.59
CA LEU A 138 -16.47 -0.44 -24.32
C LEU A 138 -16.64 -1.96 -24.19
N ARG A 139 -17.65 -2.41 -23.46
CA ARG A 139 -17.91 -3.85 -23.25
C ARG A 139 -18.26 -4.53 -24.56
N ALA A 140 -19.04 -3.89 -25.42
CA ALA A 140 -19.37 -4.41 -26.74
C ALA A 140 -18.12 -4.53 -27.63
N ASP A 141 -17.26 -3.50 -27.65
CA ASP A 141 -16.02 -3.51 -28.43
C ASP A 141 -15.04 -4.58 -27.94
N ALA A 142 -14.83 -4.65 -26.62
CA ALA A 142 -14.00 -5.70 -26.01
C ALA A 142 -14.55 -7.10 -26.30
N ARG A 143 -15.88 -7.26 -26.25
CA ARG A 143 -16.53 -8.53 -26.56
C ARG A 143 -16.28 -8.95 -28.01
N ALA A 144 -16.39 -8.03 -28.97
CA ALA A 144 -16.11 -8.30 -30.37
C ALA A 144 -14.66 -8.77 -30.59
N ILE A 145 -13.68 -8.13 -29.93
CA ILE A 145 -12.27 -8.53 -29.99
C ILE A 145 -12.08 -9.95 -29.42
N ILE A 146 -12.69 -10.24 -28.27
CA ILE A 146 -12.58 -11.55 -27.62
C ILE A 146 -13.23 -12.64 -28.45
N ASP A 147 -14.46 -12.43 -28.94
CA ASP A 147 -15.19 -13.41 -29.73
C ASP A 147 -14.43 -13.76 -31.03
N ALA A 148 -13.83 -12.75 -31.68
CA ALA A 148 -12.99 -12.96 -32.86
C ALA A 148 -11.74 -13.85 -32.57
N ARG A 149 -11.27 -13.91 -31.33
CA ARG A 149 -10.15 -14.76 -30.90
C ARG A 149 -10.58 -16.13 -30.40
N LEU A 150 -11.73 -16.23 -29.75
CA LEU A 150 -12.25 -17.51 -29.24
C LEU A 150 -12.87 -18.35 -30.36
N GLN A 151 -13.54 -17.75 -31.34
CA GLN A 151 -14.25 -18.48 -32.38
C GLN A 151 -13.37 -19.47 -33.16
N PRO A 152 -12.13 -19.13 -33.61
CA PRO A 152 -11.26 -20.10 -34.29
C PRO A 152 -10.79 -21.25 -33.39
N LEU A 153 -10.68 -20.99 -32.07
CA LEU A 153 -10.20 -21.98 -31.10
C LEU A 153 -11.24 -23.08 -30.84
N PHE A 154 -12.53 -22.73 -30.86
CA PHE A 154 -13.65 -23.64 -30.63
C PHE A 154 -14.35 -24.11 -31.91
N ALA A 155 -13.94 -23.63 -33.09
CA ALA A 155 -14.47 -24.08 -34.36
C ALA A 155 -14.23 -25.59 -34.55
N LYS A 156 -15.29 -26.34 -34.83
CA LYS A 156 -15.16 -27.75 -35.25
C LYS A 156 -14.41 -27.80 -36.58
N ALA A 157 -13.39 -28.64 -36.69
CA ALA A 157 -12.72 -28.89 -37.96
C ALA A 157 -13.76 -29.33 -38.99
N ALA A 158 -13.87 -28.60 -40.10
CA ALA A 158 -14.74 -28.99 -41.20
C ALA A 158 -14.29 -30.38 -41.69
N GLN A 159 -15.19 -31.37 -41.63
CA GLN A 159 -14.91 -32.65 -42.28
C GLN A 159 -14.76 -32.36 -43.77
N PRO A 160 -13.66 -32.79 -44.43
CA PRO A 160 -13.55 -32.64 -45.87
C PRO A 160 -14.76 -33.34 -46.50
N ALA A 161 -15.46 -32.63 -47.39
CA ALA A 161 -16.59 -33.20 -48.12
C ALA A 161 -16.16 -34.52 -48.74
N PRO A 162 -16.97 -35.61 -48.66
CA PRO A 162 -16.59 -36.87 -49.27
C PRO A 162 -16.39 -36.64 -50.76
N GLU A 163 -15.14 -36.70 -51.22
CA GLU A 163 -14.83 -36.73 -52.65
C GLU A 163 -15.65 -37.86 -53.25
N LYS A 164 -16.53 -37.53 -54.21
CA LYS A 164 -17.21 -38.52 -55.04
C LYS A 164 -16.15 -39.24 -55.86
N ARG A 165 -15.55 -40.29 -55.29
CA ARG A 165 -14.59 -41.15 -55.97
C ARG A 165 -15.34 -41.91 -57.06
N SER A 166 -15.11 -41.51 -58.31
CA SER A 166 -15.51 -42.25 -59.50
C SER A 166 -14.90 -43.65 -59.48
N LEU A 167 -15.74 -44.68 -59.68
CA LEU A 167 -15.39 -46.11 -59.72
C LEU A 167 -14.28 -46.43 -60.74
N PHE A 168 -14.05 -45.58 -61.75
CA PHE A 168 -13.05 -45.80 -62.79
C PHE A 168 -11.60 -45.52 -62.35
N ASN A 169 -11.36 -44.76 -61.28
CA ASN A 169 -10.00 -44.49 -60.80
C ASN A 169 -9.43 -45.59 -59.88
N ARG A 170 -10.17 -46.68 -59.64
CA ARG A 170 -9.77 -47.74 -58.71
C ARG A 170 -8.82 -48.79 -59.32
N ILE A 171 -8.63 -48.79 -60.65
CA ILE A 171 -7.90 -49.86 -61.36
C ILE A 171 -6.49 -49.41 -61.81
N PHE A 172 -6.16 -48.11 -61.83
CA PHE A 172 -4.85 -47.63 -62.32
C PHE A 172 -4.06 -46.70 -61.38
N SER A 173 -4.41 -46.66 -60.08
CA SER A 173 -3.73 -45.77 -59.13
C SER A 173 -2.66 -46.52 -58.31
N LYS A 174 -1.38 -46.21 -58.53
CA LYS A 174 -0.28 -46.55 -57.59
C LYS A 174 -0.59 -45.98 -56.20
N PRO A 175 -0.20 -46.64 -55.10
CA PRO A 175 -0.39 -46.09 -53.76
C PRO A 175 0.51 -44.85 -53.62
N ALA A 176 -0.08 -43.66 -53.70
CA ALA A 176 0.59 -42.45 -53.28
C ALA A 176 0.82 -42.55 -51.76
N ILE A 177 2.08 -42.50 -51.35
CA ILE A 177 2.46 -42.33 -49.95
C ILE A 177 1.81 -41.03 -49.50
N ARG A 178 0.80 -41.13 -48.64
CA ARG A 178 0.24 -39.95 -47.97
C ARG A 178 1.39 -39.35 -47.16
N PRO A 179 1.70 -38.05 -47.31
CA PRO A 179 2.58 -37.41 -46.34
C PRO A 179 1.96 -37.62 -44.96
N ASP A 180 2.75 -38.11 -44.00
CA ASP A 180 2.30 -38.24 -42.61
C ASP A 180 1.70 -36.90 -42.20
N ALA A 181 0.39 -36.90 -41.99
CA ALA A 181 -0.30 -35.72 -41.52
C ALA A 181 0.35 -35.36 -40.18
N ALA A 182 0.87 -34.13 -40.08
CA ALA A 182 1.43 -33.63 -38.82
C ALA A 182 0.46 -33.98 -37.67
N PRO A 183 0.95 -34.48 -36.54
CA PRO A 183 0.09 -34.92 -35.45
C PRO A 183 -0.87 -33.79 -35.10
N ALA A 184 -2.18 -34.09 -35.17
CA ALA A 184 -3.21 -33.10 -34.92
C ALA A 184 -3.03 -32.56 -33.50
N MET A 185 -2.81 -31.24 -33.37
CA MET A 185 -2.62 -30.61 -32.06
C MET A 185 -3.82 -30.92 -31.18
N THR A 186 -3.54 -31.32 -29.92
CA THR A 186 -4.61 -31.51 -28.93
C THR A 186 -5.30 -30.17 -28.65
N PRO A 187 -6.57 -30.17 -28.18
CA PRO A 187 -7.25 -28.94 -27.78
C PRO A 187 -6.43 -28.06 -26.82
N GLU A 188 -5.67 -28.69 -25.92
CA GLU A 188 -4.81 -28.03 -24.94
C GLU A 188 -3.59 -27.38 -25.61
N GLN A 189 -2.96 -28.07 -26.56
CA GLN A 189 -1.86 -27.50 -27.35
C GLN A 189 -2.32 -26.31 -28.20
N LYS A 190 -3.53 -26.38 -28.77
CA LYS A 190 -4.16 -25.26 -29.48
C LYS A 190 -4.42 -24.08 -28.55
N ALA A 191 -4.94 -24.33 -27.35
CA ALA A 191 -5.16 -23.29 -26.35
C ALA A 191 -3.85 -22.62 -25.91
N PHE A 192 -2.80 -23.39 -25.65
CA PHE A 192 -1.47 -22.84 -25.31
C PHE A 192 -0.91 -21.96 -26.43
N ALA A 193 -1.01 -22.41 -27.69
CA ALA A 193 -0.56 -21.65 -28.84
C ALA A 193 -1.36 -20.34 -29.01
N ALA A 194 -2.68 -20.40 -28.83
CA ALA A 194 -3.55 -19.23 -28.89
C ALA A 194 -3.23 -18.21 -27.78
N ILE A 195 -3.04 -18.66 -26.54
CA ILE A 195 -2.67 -17.78 -25.42
C ILE A 195 -1.36 -17.04 -25.70
N ARG A 196 -0.36 -17.71 -26.25
CA ARG A 196 0.92 -17.10 -26.63
C ARG A 196 0.77 -16.10 -27.77
N GLU A 197 -0.06 -16.41 -28.77
CA GLU A 197 -0.38 -15.48 -29.85
C GLU A 197 -1.05 -14.23 -29.30
N TRP A 198 -2.08 -14.37 -28.45
CA TRP A 198 -2.75 -13.24 -27.81
C TRP A 198 -1.81 -12.39 -26.94
N GLN A 199 -0.86 -13.01 -26.22
CA GLN A 199 0.18 -12.30 -25.45
C GLN A 199 1.07 -11.47 -26.37
N SER A 200 1.59 -12.08 -27.45
CA SER A 200 2.43 -11.38 -28.43
C SER A 200 1.66 -10.25 -29.14
N ALA A 201 0.42 -10.51 -29.54
CA ALA A 201 -0.44 -9.51 -30.16
C ALA A 201 -0.79 -8.36 -29.20
N SER A 202 -0.98 -8.65 -27.91
CA SER A 202 -1.13 -7.63 -26.86
C SER A 202 0.11 -6.74 -26.75
N GLU A 203 1.31 -7.32 -26.75
CA GLU A 203 2.57 -6.57 -26.68
C GLU A 203 2.80 -5.69 -27.91
N ALA A 204 2.42 -6.18 -29.09
CA ALA A 204 2.55 -5.45 -30.36
C ALA A 204 1.42 -4.42 -30.61
N ALA A 205 0.30 -4.51 -29.90
CA ALA A 205 -0.85 -3.63 -30.10
C ALA A 205 -0.55 -2.19 -29.67
N THR A 206 -0.84 -1.24 -30.57
CA THR A 206 -0.76 0.20 -30.31
C THR A 206 -2.04 0.75 -29.70
N ASP A 207 -3.19 0.19 -30.07
CA ASP A 207 -4.50 0.52 -29.51
C ASP A 207 -4.60 0.03 -28.03
N PRO A 208 -4.82 0.94 -27.06
CA PRO A 208 -4.89 0.57 -25.64
C PRO A 208 -5.99 -0.44 -25.29
N LEU A 209 -7.14 -0.37 -25.97
CA LEU A 209 -8.26 -1.28 -25.73
C LEU A 209 -7.89 -2.70 -26.17
N THR A 210 -7.42 -2.85 -27.39
CA THR A 210 -6.98 -4.14 -27.96
C THR A 210 -5.88 -4.75 -27.11
N LYS A 211 -4.86 -3.97 -26.75
CA LYS A 211 -3.78 -4.40 -25.85
C LYS A 211 -4.31 -4.96 -24.54
N THR A 212 -5.14 -4.19 -23.84
CA THR A 212 -5.68 -4.59 -22.53
C THR A 212 -6.58 -5.81 -22.65
N THR A 213 -7.42 -5.86 -23.68
CA THR A 213 -8.37 -6.95 -23.92
C THR A 213 -7.66 -8.26 -24.18
N LEU A 214 -6.63 -8.26 -25.03
CA LEU A 214 -5.85 -9.47 -25.33
C LEU A 214 -5.04 -9.94 -24.12
N ALA A 215 -4.40 -9.02 -23.37
CA ALA A 215 -3.71 -9.36 -22.13
C ALA A 215 -4.63 -10.05 -21.11
N ILE A 216 -5.85 -9.53 -20.94
CA ILE A 216 -6.85 -10.10 -20.02
C ILE A 216 -7.36 -11.43 -20.53
N LEU A 217 -7.64 -11.56 -21.83
CA LEU A 217 -8.07 -12.84 -22.42
C LEU A 217 -7.01 -13.93 -22.18
N SER A 218 -5.73 -13.62 -22.42
CA SER A 218 -4.61 -14.53 -22.12
C SER A 218 -4.55 -14.90 -20.64
N LYS A 219 -4.77 -13.94 -19.72
CA LYS A 219 -4.80 -14.19 -18.27
C LYS A 219 -5.95 -15.13 -17.89
N VAL A 220 -7.17 -14.88 -18.39
CA VAL A 220 -8.37 -15.69 -18.08
C VAL A 220 -8.20 -17.11 -18.60
N ALA A 221 -7.81 -17.26 -19.87
CA ALA A 221 -7.61 -18.57 -20.47
C ALA A 221 -6.43 -19.31 -19.83
N GLY A 222 -5.34 -18.62 -19.52
CA GLY A 222 -4.17 -19.18 -18.84
C GLY A 222 -4.46 -19.67 -17.43
N ALA A 223 -5.20 -18.90 -16.63
CA ALA A 223 -5.63 -19.30 -15.28
C ALA A 223 -6.51 -20.55 -15.33
N MET A 224 -7.49 -20.58 -16.24
CA MET A 224 -8.35 -21.74 -16.43
C MET A 224 -7.56 -22.99 -16.86
N LEU A 225 -6.61 -22.82 -17.78
CA LEU A 225 -5.77 -23.91 -18.26
C LEU A 225 -4.87 -24.44 -17.14
N GLY A 226 -4.31 -23.57 -16.30
CA GLY A 226 -3.53 -23.95 -15.13
C GLY A 226 -4.37 -24.71 -14.09
N GLN A 227 -5.61 -24.28 -13.86
CA GLN A 227 -6.50 -24.88 -12.86
C GLN A 227 -7.08 -26.23 -13.28
N ARG A 228 -7.42 -26.40 -14.56
CA ARG A 228 -8.18 -27.58 -15.05
C ARG A 228 -7.44 -28.43 -16.08
N GLY A 229 -6.28 -27.98 -16.56
CA GLY A 229 -5.56 -28.59 -17.67
C GLY A 229 -6.20 -28.39 -19.04
N ARG A 230 -7.37 -27.73 -19.14
CA ARG A 230 -8.10 -27.45 -20.39
C ARG A 230 -9.03 -26.25 -20.26
N LEU A 231 -9.42 -25.67 -21.41
CA LEU A 231 -10.48 -24.67 -21.47
C LEU A 231 -11.87 -25.33 -21.42
N ILE A 232 -12.86 -24.65 -20.85
CA ILE A 232 -14.26 -25.08 -20.93
C ILE A 232 -14.80 -24.84 -22.34
N PRO A 233 -15.75 -25.67 -22.81
CA PRO A 233 -16.39 -25.51 -24.11
C PRO A 233 -17.49 -24.42 -24.11
N ASP A 234 -17.37 -23.41 -23.23
CA ASP A 234 -18.31 -22.28 -23.14
C ASP A 234 -17.57 -20.98 -23.41
N GLN A 235 -17.49 -20.63 -24.69
CA GLN A 235 -16.86 -19.38 -25.13
C GLN A 235 -17.58 -18.14 -24.60
N ASN A 236 -18.89 -18.22 -24.36
CA ASN A 236 -19.67 -17.08 -23.88
C ASN A 236 -19.29 -16.74 -22.44
N LEU A 237 -19.15 -17.76 -21.59
CA LEU A 237 -18.74 -17.57 -20.20
C LEU A 237 -17.30 -17.06 -20.10
N ILE A 238 -16.38 -17.60 -20.92
CA ILE A 238 -14.99 -17.08 -20.99
C ILE A 238 -14.99 -15.60 -21.38
N ALA A 239 -15.76 -15.25 -22.41
CA ALA A 239 -15.86 -13.88 -22.88
C ALA A 239 -16.50 -12.95 -21.84
N GLU A 240 -17.54 -13.38 -21.13
CA GLU A 240 -18.18 -12.59 -20.08
C GLU A 240 -17.23 -12.27 -18.92
N VAL A 241 -16.46 -13.26 -18.46
CA VAL A 241 -15.44 -13.07 -17.42
C VAL A 241 -14.38 -12.06 -17.88
N ALA A 242 -13.84 -12.26 -19.09
CA ALA A 242 -12.82 -11.36 -19.65
C ALA A 242 -13.34 -9.93 -19.85
N VAL A 243 -14.54 -9.74 -20.41
CA VAL A 243 -15.17 -8.42 -20.59
C VAL A 243 -15.38 -7.70 -19.26
N GLY A 244 -15.82 -8.42 -18.21
CA GLY A 244 -15.96 -7.86 -16.87
C GLY A 244 -14.62 -7.31 -16.33
N MET A 245 -13.54 -8.05 -16.51
CA MET A 245 -12.19 -7.63 -16.11
C MET A 245 -11.66 -6.45 -16.96
N VAL A 246 -11.99 -6.40 -18.26
CA VAL A 246 -11.67 -5.25 -19.13
C VAL A 246 -12.38 -3.98 -18.62
N GLY A 247 -13.64 -4.09 -18.21
CA GLY A 247 -14.40 -2.98 -17.63
C GLY A 247 -13.75 -2.39 -16.38
N ASN A 248 -13.29 -3.24 -15.45
CA ASN A 248 -12.62 -2.77 -14.24
C ASN A 248 -11.23 -2.16 -14.48
N SER A 249 -10.56 -2.54 -15.58
CA SER A 249 -9.19 -2.11 -15.89
C SER A 249 -9.17 -0.93 -16.86
N HIS A 250 -9.49 -1.16 -18.13
CA HIS A 250 -9.53 -0.14 -19.17
C HIS A 250 -10.73 0.80 -18.99
N GLY A 251 -11.89 0.27 -18.58
CA GLY A 251 -13.07 1.09 -18.33
C GLY A 251 -12.87 2.09 -17.19
N ALA A 252 -12.13 1.71 -16.14
CA ALA A 252 -11.71 2.65 -15.10
C ALA A 252 -10.89 3.83 -15.66
N SER A 253 -9.92 3.55 -16.55
CA SER A 253 -9.10 4.59 -17.19
C SER A 253 -9.92 5.49 -18.13
N LEU A 254 -10.91 4.94 -18.84
CA LEU A 254 -11.84 5.71 -19.67
C LEU A 254 -12.72 6.64 -18.83
N ILE A 255 -13.32 6.12 -17.75
CA ILE A 255 -14.07 6.92 -16.76
C ILE A 255 -13.17 8.04 -16.22
N GLY A 256 -11.95 7.71 -15.81
CA GLY A 256 -11.00 8.68 -15.26
C GLY A 256 -10.61 9.78 -16.26
N SER A 257 -10.59 9.48 -17.56
CA SER A 257 -10.33 10.47 -18.62
C SER A 257 -11.54 11.36 -18.86
N ALA A 258 -12.74 10.78 -18.92
CA ALA A 258 -13.98 11.52 -19.08
C ALA A 258 -14.33 12.39 -17.85
N LEU A 259 -13.83 12.05 -16.66
CA LEU A 259 -13.99 12.87 -15.45
C LEU A 259 -13.11 14.12 -15.41
N VAL A 260 -12.03 14.21 -16.19
CA VAL A 260 -11.10 15.36 -16.17
C VAL A 260 -11.83 16.71 -16.31
N PRO A 261 -12.62 16.95 -17.37
CA PRO A 261 -13.33 18.23 -17.52
C PRO A 261 -14.37 18.47 -16.42
N ILE A 262 -14.92 17.41 -15.81
CA ILE A 262 -15.87 17.55 -14.69
C ILE A 262 -15.14 18.03 -13.43
N ILE A 263 -13.98 17.45 -13.14
CA ILE A 263 -13.15 17.83 -12.00
C ILE A 263 -12.64 19.27 -12.16
N GLU A 264 -12.18 19.66 -13.35
CA GLU A 264 -11.75 21.03 -13.62
C GLU A 264 -12.87 22.05 -13.36
N ARG A 265 -14.11 21.76 -13.81
CA ARG A 265 -15.27 22.61 -13.49
C ARG A 265 -15.57 22.64 -11.99
N ALA A 266 -15.47 21.51 -11.31
CA ALA A 266 -15.70 21.43 -9.88
C ALA A 266 -14.67 22.22 -9.08
N ILE A 267 -13.39 22.17 -9.48
CA ILE A 267 -12.31 22.98 -8.88
C ILE A 267 -12.66 24.46 -8.96
N CYS A 268 -13.04 24.95 -10.15
CA CYS A 268 -13.41 26.35 -10.35
C CYS A 268 -14.68 26.75 -9.58
N THR A 269 -15.71 25.90 -9.59
CA THR A 269 -17.02 26.22 -9.00
C THR A 269 -17.01 26.19 -7.49
N GLU A 270 -16.34 25.19 -6.90
CA GLU A 270 -16.28 25.01 -5.44
C GLU A 270 -15.10 25.75 -4.80
N GLY A 271 -14.24 26.39 -5.60
CA GLY A 271 -13.06 27.13 -5.13
C GLY A 271 -11.97 26.23 -4.54
N TYR A 272 -11.86 24.99 -5.02
CA TYR A 272 -10.81 24.08 -4.54
C TYR A 272 -9.43 24.50 -5.04
N ARG A 273 -8.41 24.25 -4.22
CA ARG A 273 -7.01 24.51 -4.58
C ARG A 273 -6.41 23.29 -5.25
N ALA A 274 -6.02 23.42 -6.52
CA ALA A 274 -5.19 22.43 -7.19
C ALA A 274 -3.77 22.43 -6.63
N LEU A 275 -3.15 21.26 -6.51
CA LEU A 275 -1.76 21.13 -6.07
C LEU A 275 -0.82 21.62 -7.17
N PRO A 276 0.19 22.45 -6.82
CA PRO A 276 1.14 22.95 -7.80
C PRO A 276 2.08 21.85 -8.28
N VAL A 277 2.51 21.98 -9.53
CA VAL A 277 3.56 21.13 -10.11
C VAL A 277 4.92 21.53 -9.53
N GLN A 278 5.71 20.53 -9.15
CA GLN A 278 6.99 20.69 -8.49
C GLN A 278 8.12 20.14 -9.36
N ALA A 279 9.06 21.00 -9.76
CA ALA A 279 10.22 20.60 -10.54
C ALA A 279 11.17 19.68 -9.75
N LYS A 280 11.23 19.85 -8.43
CA LYS A 280 11.97 18.98 -7.49
C LYS A 280 11.03 18.50 -6.40
N PRO A 281 10.23 17.44 -6.62
CA PRO A 281 9.30 16.95 -5.63
C PRO A 281 10.01 16.53 -4.33
N LEU A 282 9.55 17.06 -3.21
CA LEU A 282 9.91 16.58 -1.88
C LEU A 282 8.91 15.49 -1.46
N VAL A 283 9.43 14.41 -0.90
CA VAL A 283 8.62 13.31 -0.38
C VAL A 283 8.89 13.13 1.11
N MET A 284 7.86 13.13 1.93
CA MET A 284 7.90 12.70 3.33
C MET A 284 7.17 11.35 3.43
N ASN A 285 7.82 10.32 3.98
CA ASN A 285 7.24 8.98 4.07
C ASN A 285 7.41 8.42 5.47
N VAL A 286 6.30 7.98 6.08
CA VAL A 286 6.32 7.35 7.40
C VAL A 286 6.12 5.85 7.28
N LYS A 287 7.03 5.09 7.88
CA LYS A 287 7.05 3.64 7.92
C LYS A 287 6.94 3.15 9.35
N GLY A 288 6.22 2.05 9.54
CA GLY A 288 5.96 1.46 10.84
C GLY A 288 4.73 0.57 10.80
N ALA A 289 4.62 -0.32 11.78
CA ALA A 289 3.53 -1.27 11.90
C ALA A 289 2.14 -0.59 11.98
N SER A 290 1.09 -1.38 11.80
CA SER A 290 -0.27 -0.92 12.06
C SER A 290 -0.37 -0.39 13.51
N ALA A 291 -1.02 0.76 13.69
CA ALA A 291 -1.16 1.44 15.00
C ALA A 291 0.14 1.89 15.68
N ALA A 292 1.28 1.95 14.96
CA ALA A 292 2.55 2.48 15.48
C ALA A 292 2.62 4.02 15.62
N GLY A 293 1.53 4.75 15.40
CA GLY A 293 1.51 6.22 15.49
C GLY A 293 2.04 6.97 14.26
N LYS A 294 1.94 6.40 13.05
CA LYS A 294 2.41 7.08 11.83
C LYS A 294 1.74 8.42 11.57
N SER A 295 0.42 8.49 11.74
CA SER A 295 -0.35 9.71 11.52
C SER A 295 -0.21 10.72 12.67
N THR A 296 0.35 10.33 13.82
CA THR A 296 0.45 11.22 14.99
C THR A 296 1.58 12.23 14.87
N ILE A 297 2.56 11.98 13.99
CA ILE A 297 3.67 12.91 13.74
C ILE A 297 3.37 13.95 12.66
N ARG A 298 2.16 13.99 12.11
CA ARG A 298 1.80 14.88 10.98
C ARG A 298 2.00 16.35 11.31
N THR A 299 1.63 16.77 12.52
CA THR A 299 1.88 18.14 12.98
C THR A 299 3.37 18.47 12.94
N GLN A 300 4.23 17.54 13.39
CA GLN A 300 5.68 17.72 13.37
C GLN A 300 6.24 17.71 11.94
N GLN A 301 5.63 16.96 11.02
CA GLN A 301 5.99 16.99 9.59
C GLN A 301 5.60 18.30 8.91
N SER A 302 4.46 18.88 9.27
CA SER A 302 4.07 20.23 8.82
C SER A 302 5.04 21.29 9.35
N LEU A 303 5.43 21.20 10.63
CA LEU A 303 6.46 22.06 11.19
C LEU A 303 7.83 21.87 10.52
N LEU A 304 8.18 20.64 10.16
CA LEU A 304 9.38 20.35 9.38
C LEU A 304 9.31 21.01 8.00
N ALA A 305 8.18 20.89 7.28
CA ALA A 305 7.98 21.52 5.97
C ALA A 305 8.22 23.04 6.07
N ALA A 306 7.67 23.69 7.09
CA ALA A 306 7.91 25.10 7.35
C ALA A 306 9.39 25.42 7.60
N ARG A 307 10.09 24.63 8.43
CA ARG A 307 11.53 24.82 8.72
C ARG A 307 12.41 24.71 7.47
N ILE A 308 12.03 23.86 6.52
CA ILE A 308 12.78 23.65 5.26
C ILE A 308 12.25 24.53 4.10
N GLY A 309 11.35 25.46 4.39
CA GLY A 309 10.87 26.46 3.42
C GLY A 309 9.87 25.93 2.39
N VAL A 310 9.11 24.89 2.73
CA VAL A 310 8.09 24.29 1.85
C VAL A 310 6.69 24.49 2.43
N ALA A 311 5.76 24.99 1.60
CA ALA A 311 4.37 25.16 2.01
C ALA A 311 3.68 23.81 2.23
N TRP A 312 2.99 23.66 3.37
CA TRP A 312 2.31 22.41 3.71
C TRP A 312 1.17 22.09 2.74
N GLU A 313 0.50 23.13 2.24
CA GLU A 313 -0.65 23.03 1.35
C GLU A 313 -0.28 22.49 -0.04
N ASP A 314 1.02 22.40 -0.36
CA ASP A 314 1.56 21.88 -1.63
C ASP A 314 1.81 20.36 -1.61
N PHE A 315 1.57 19.70 -0.47
CA PHE A 315 1.67 18.25 -0.35
C PHE A 315 0.36 17.56 -0.73
N ALA A 316 0.46 16.55 -1.60
CA ALA A 316 -0.54 15.51 -1.71
C ALA A 316 -0.45 14.60 -0.47
N LEU A 317 -1.50 14.60 0.35
CA LEU A 317 -1.55 13.79 1.58
C LEU A 317 -2.06 12.39 1.27
N ILE A 318 -1.14 11.50 0.88
CA ILE A 318 -1.44 10.14 0.45
C ILE A 318 -1.69 9.23 1.65
N SER A 319 -2.96 9.03 2.00
CA SER A 319 -3.38 8.08 3.03
C SER A 319 -4.70 7.37 2.64
N PRO A 320 -4.60 6.25 1.90
CA PRO A 320 -5.76 5.50 1.40
C PRO A 320 -6.76 5.06 2.48
N ASP A 321 -6.32 4.87 3.71
CA ASP A 321 -7.19 4.45 4.81
C ASP A 321 -8.38 5.40 5.07
N TYR A 322 -8.27 6.68 4.70
CA TYR A 322 -9.39 7.64 4.82
C TYR A 322 -10.52 7.37 3.83
N TRP A 323 -10.27 6.61 2.76
CA TRP A 323 -11.28 6.26 1.76
C TRP A 323 -12.30 5.28 2.31
N ARG A 324 -11.96 4.44 3.30
CA ARG A 324 -12.80 3.33 3.78
C ARG A 324 -14.21 3.77 4.21
N LYS A 325 -14.32 4.87 4.95
CA LYS A 325 -15.62 5.43 5.39
C LYS A 325 -16.44 6.05 4.26
N TYR A 326 -15.85 6.23 3.07
CA TYR A 326 -16.59 6.58 1.86
C TYR A 326 -17.08 5.33 1.12
N LEU A 327 -16.33 4.23 1.23
CA LEU A 327 -16.64 2.97 0.54
C LEU A 327 -17.77 2.20 1.22
N ILE A 328 -17.92 2.33 2.53
CA ILE A 328 -18.97 1.68 3.32
C ILE A 328 -19.41 2.59 4.47
N ASP A 329 -20.72 2.62 4.72
CA ASP A 329 -21.29 3.23 5.91
C ASP A 329 -21.15 2.26 7.10
N TYR A 330 -20.42 2.68 8.13
CA TYR A 330 -20.14 1.84 9.30
C TYR A 330 -21.39 1.60 10.13
N ASP A 331 -22.30 2.57 10.19
CA ASP A 331 -23.52 2.48 11.00
C ASP A 331 -24.52 1.48 10.39
N SER A 332 -24.46 1.29 9.07
CA SER A 332 -25.28 0.31 8.36
C SER A 332 -24.97 -1.16 8.69
N LEU A 333 -23.87 -1.45 9.40
CA LEU A 333 -23.38 -2.81 9.66
C LEU A 333 -23.94 -3.46 10.93
N GLY A 334 -24.64 -2.70 11.78
CA GLY A 334 -25.22 -3.22 13.02
C GLY A 334 -24.18 -3.88 13.92
N GLU A 335 -24.44 -5.11 14.36
CA GLU A 335 -23.55 -5.88 15.25
C GLU A 335 -22.17 -6.18 14.61
N ASN A 336 -22.08 -6.12 13.28
CA ASN A 336 -20.87 -6.42 12.53
C ASN A 336 -19.97 -5.19 12.29
N TYR A 337 -20.27 -4.05 12.91
CA TYR A 337 -19.53 -2.79 12.71
C TYR A 337 -18.00 -2.91 12.89
N LYS A 338 -17.53 -3.84 13.74
CA LYS A 338 -16.09 -4.06 13.95
C LYS A 338 -15.38 -4.63 12.72
N TYR A 339 -16.11 -5.29 11.81
CA TYR A 339 -15.58 -5.81 10.55
C TYR A 339 -15.52 -4.78 9.42
N ALA A 340 -16.04 -3.56 9.62
CA ALA A 340 -16.16 -2.55 8.57
C ALA A 340 -14.87 -2.32 7.76
N ALA A 341 -13.72 -2.23 8.45
CA ALA A 341 -12.44 -2.05 7.78
C ALA A 341 -12.05 -3.27 6.93
N MET A 342 -12.37 -4.49 7.35
CA MET A 342 -12.05 -5.71 6.60
C MET A 342 -12.93 -5.83 5.36
N LEU A 343 -14.21 -5.46 5.47
CA LEU A 343 -15.17 -5.51 4.36
C LEU A 343 -14.81 -4.59 3.18
N THR A 344 -13.99 -3.55 3.40
CA THR A 344 -13.48 -2.68 2.32
C THR A 344 -12.07 -3.03 1.87
N GLY A 345 -11.41 -4.03 2.47
CA GLY A 345 -9.97 -4.25 2.32
C GLY A 345 -9.53 -4.47 0.87
N ARG A 346 -10.19 -5.40 0.17
CA ARG A 346 -9.84 -5.77 -1.21
C ARG A 346 -10.15 -4.66 -2.21
N GLU A 347 -11.22 -3.91 -1.99
CA GLU A 347 -11.53 -2.75 -2.82
C GLU A 347 -10.54 -1.62 -2.61
N LEU A 348 -10.11 -1.38 -1.35
CA LEU A 348 -9.07 -0.41 -1.07
C LEU A 348 -7.78 -0.74 -1.83
N GLU A 349 -7.36 -2.01 -1.84
CA GLU A 349 -6.19 -2.47 -2.63
C GLU A 349 -6.35 -2.16 -4.12
N ILE A 350 -7.56 -2.32 -4.69
CA ILE A 350 -7.84 -1.99 -6.09
C ILE A 350 -7.68 -0.49 -6.35
N ILE A 351 -8.28 0.36 -5.52
CA ILE A 351 -8.20 1.83 -5.66
C ILE A 351 -6.76 2.29 -5.48
N ASP A 352 -6.04 1.67 -4.57
CA ASP A 352 -4.66 2.01 -4.27
C ASP A 352 -3.71 1.67 -5.45
N ARG A 353 -3.96 0.57 -6.16
CA ARG A 353 -3.27 0.29 -7.44
C ARG A 353 -3.61 1.31 -8.52
N LYS A 354 -4.84 1.85 -8.54
CA LYS A 354 -5.20 2.95 -9.46
C LYS A 354 -4.43 4.22 -9.13
N LEU A 355 -4.30 4.56 -7.83
CA LEU A 355 -3.46 5.67 -7.39
C LEU A 355 -2.00 5.48 -7.86
N ASP A 356 -1.42 4.30 -7.71
CA ASP A 356 -0.04 4.04 -8.15
C ASP A 356 0.14 4.26 -9.66
N ARG A 357 -0.78 3.76 -10.49
CA ARG A 357 -0.78 4.00 -11.94
C ARG A 357 -0.91 5.49 -12.26
N TYR A 358 -1.85 6.17 -11.61
CA TYR A 358 -2.08 7.59 -11.82
C TYR A 358 -0.85 8.45 -11.45
N MET A 359 -0.21 8.16 -10.32
CA MET A 359 1.01 8.85 -9.90
C MET A 359 2.19 8.59 -10.87
N ALA A 360 2.30 7.38 -11.43
CA ALA A 360 3.28 7.07 -12.46
C ALA A 360 3.04 7.88 -13.75
N GLU A 361 1.79 8.04 -14.16
CA GLU A 361 1.43 8.89 -15.29
C GLU A 361 1.73 10.37 -15.01
N LYS A 362 1.43 10.88 -13.80
CA LYS A 362 1.79 12.24 -13.40
C LYS A 362 3.29 12.47 -13.44
N ALA A 363 4.07 11.49 -12.97
CA ALA A 363 5.53 11.52 -13.01
C ALA A 363 6.06 11.58 -14.45
N ALA A 364 5.55 10.72 -15.34
CA ALA A 364 5.93 10.70 -16.76
C ALA A 364 5.61 12.03 -17.47
N LYS A 365 4.56 12.73 -17.05
CA LYS A 365 4.17 14.06 -17.55
C LYS A 365 4.92 15.22 -16.87
N GLY A 366 5.72 14.97 -15.84
CA GLY A 366 6.39 16.02 -15.07
C GLY A 366 5.44 16.89 -14.25
N THR A 367 4.30 16.35 -13.81
CA THR A 367 3.20 17.09 -13.13
C THR A 367 3.03 16.73 -11.65
N LEU A 368 4.08 16.20 -11.03
CA LEU A 368 4.05 15.79 -9.62
C LEU A 368 4.04 16.98 -8.66
N SER A 369 3.31 16.86 -7.56
CA SER A 369 3.40 17.74 -6.39
C SER A 369 4.40 17.19 -5.37
N HIS A 370 4.55 17.87 -4.23
CA HIS A 370 5.16 17.25 -3.05
C HIS A 370 4.24 16.13 -2.53
N LEU A 371 4.81 15.12 -1.86
CA LEU A 371 4.06 13.96 -1.39
C LEU A 371 4.30 13.72 0.09
N LEU A 372 3.23 13.60 0.88
CA LEU A 372 3.27 13.00 2.20
C LEU A 372 2.64 11.61 2.11
N ILE A 373 3.39 10.58 2.43
CA ILE A 373 2.95 9.19 2.30
C ILE A 373 2.77 8.60 3.71
N ASP A 374 1.52 8.38 4.07
CA ASP A 374 1.10 7.61 5.26
C ASP A 374 0.25 6.43 4.80
N ARG A 375 0.93 5.51 4.14
CA ARG A 375 0.34 4.33 3.50
C ARG A 375 1.02 3.08 4.03
N PHE A 376 0.21 2.17 4.57
CA PHE A 376 0.63 0.82 4.88
C PHE A 376 0.37 -0.06 3.64
N ARG A 377 1.40 -0.69 3.08
CA ARG A 377 1.21 -1.81 2.16
C ARG A 377 2.07 -2.99 2.60
N PHE A 378 1.56 -4.18 2.37
CA PHE A 378 2.27 -5.44 2.57
C PHE A 378 3.48 -5.58 1.63
N ASP A 379 3.34 -5.19 0.36
CA ASP A 379 4.43 -5.19 -0.64
C ASP A 379 5.43 -4.03 -0.45
N SER A 380 5.14 -3.03 0.40
CA SER A 380 6.09 -1.95 0.69
C SER A 380 7.33 -2.42 1.46
N PHE A 381 7.27 -3.63 2.01
CA PHE A 381 8.31 -4.29 2.78
C PHE A 381 8.85 -5.55 2.07
N ALA A 382 8.33 -5.88 0.88
CA ALA A 382 8.67 -7.13 0.19
C ALA A 382 10.05 -7.06 -0.48
N PRO A 383 10.89 -8.12 -0.34
CA PRO A 383 12.21 -8.23 -0.95
C PRO A 383 12.11 -8.60 -2.44
N GLN A 384 11.52 -7.74 -3.27
CA GLN A 384 11.88 -7.76 -4.69
C GLN A 384 13.08 -6.85 -4.84
N GLN A 385 14.19 -7.36 -5.39
CA GLN A 385 15.44 -6.64 -5.63
C GLN A 385 15.15 -5.20 -6.07
N ILE A 386 15.18 -4.25 -5.13
CA ILE A 386 14.70 -2.88 -5.35
C ILE A 386 15.77 -2.17 -6.18
N LYS A 387 15.74 -2.35 -7.50
CA LYS A 387 16.26 -1.33 -8.41
C LYS A 387 15.26 -0.18 -8.36
N GLU A 388 15.70 1.04 -8.07
CA GLU A 388 14.82 2.22 -7.94
C GLU A 388 13.87 2.42 -9.14
N ALA A 389 14.30 2.02 -10.34
CA ALA A 389 13.50 2.08 -11.57
C ALA A 389 12.32 1.09 -11.56
N ASP A 390 12.49 -0.06 -10.90
CA ASP A 390 11.52 -1.16 -10.81
C ASP A 390 10.69 -1.10 -9.51
N SER A 391 10.98 -0.15 -8.62
CA SER A 391 10.22 0.04 -7.38
C SER A 391 8.82 0.58 -7.67
N ASN A 392 7.79 -0.05 -7.11
CA ASN A 392 6.41 0.47 -7.11
C ASN A 392 6.16 1.52 -6.01
N LEU A 393 7.21 1.92 -5.27
CA LEU A 393 7.09 2.88 -4.17
C LEU A 393 7.00 4.30 -4.72
N LEU A 394 5.98 5.05 -4.28
CA LEU A 394 5.82 6.47 -4.62
C LEU A 394 7.01 7.34 -4.19
N THR A 395 7.80 6.89 -3.20
CA THR A 395 9.06 7.52 -2.78
C THR A 395 10.05 7.72 -3.93
N ARG A 396 10.02 6.85 -4.95
CA ARG A 396 10.91 6.96 -6.12
C ARG A 396 10.76 8.25 -6.91
N PHE A 397 9.62 8.93 -6.77
CA PHE A 397 9.34 10.19 -7.44
C PHE A 397 9.94 11.41 -6.75
N GLY A 398 10.46 11.26 -5.52
CA GLY A 398 11.12 12.34 -4.80
C GLY A 398 12.49 12.67 -5.37
N ASN A 399 12.80 13.96 -5.45
CA ASN A 399 14.17 14.47 -5.58
C ASN A 399 14.86 14.48 -4.22
N THR A 400 14.16 15.00 -3.21
CA THR A 400 14.54 14.93 -1.79
C THR A 400 13.52 14.10 -1.03
N VAL A 401 13.99 13.20 -0.18
CA VAL A 401 13.16 12.24 0.56
C VAL A 401 13.46 12.35 2.06
N TYR A 402 12.42 12.48 2.87
CA TYR A 402 12.46 12.33 4.32
C TYR A 402 11.76 11.02 4.69
N LEU A 403 12.50 10.09 5.28
CA LEU A 403 11.99 8.80 5.76
C LEU A 403 11.89 8.82 7.28
N PHE A 404 10.72 8.47 7.81
CA PHE A 404 10.49 8.34 9.24
C PHE A 404 10.16 6.89 9.57
N PHE A 405 10.90 6.29 10.48
CA PHE A 405 10.72 4.91 10.93
C PHE A 405 10.17 4.91 12.35
N MET A 406 8.87 4.72 12.48
CA MET A 406 8.17 4.61 13.76
C MET A 406 8.37 3.21 14.36
N ILE A 407 9.06 3.15 15.48
CA ILE A 407 9.31 1.96 16.27
C ILE A 407 8.37 2.01 17.48
N THR A 408 7.50 1.01 17.60
CA THR A 408 6.53 0.88 18.68
C THR A 408 6.51 -0.57 19.15
N PRO A 409 6.60 -0.84 20.47
CA PRO A 409 6.46 -2.19 20.99
C PRO A 409 5.15 -2.86 20.49
N PRO A 410 5.19 -4.11 20.00
CA PRO A 410 4.02 -4.82 19.45
C PRO A 410 2.80 -4.84 20.38
N GLU A 411 2.98 -5.07 21.68
CA GLU A 411 1.92 -5.01 22.70
C GLU A 411 1.24 -3.63 22.75
N ALA A 412 2.01 -2.55 22.65
CA ALA A 412 1.47 -1.19 22.62
C ALA A 412 0.68 -0.93 21.33
N THR A 413 1.04 -1.56 20.20
CA THR A 413 0.26 -1.45 18.96
C THR A 413 -1.14 -2.07 19.09
N VAL A 414 -1.28 -3.15 19.87
CA VAL A 414 -2.57 -3.80 20.16
C VAL A 414 -3.48 -2.86 20.95
N GLU A 415 -2.97 -2.30 22.04
CA GLU A 415 -3.73 -1.36 22.88
C GLU A 415 -4.11 -0.08 22.13
N ARG A 416 -3.18 0.48 21.36
CA ARG A 416 -3.43 1.67 20.54
C ARG A 416 -4.45 1.41 19.44
N ALA A 417 -4.41 0.24 18.81
CA ALA A 417 -5.39 -0.13 17.80
C ALA A 417 -6.80 -0.22 18.39
N TRP A 418 -6.94 -0.76 19.61
CA TRP A 418 -8.21 -0.81 20.33
C TRP A 418 -8.74 0.59 20.67
N ALA A 419 -7.91 1.45 21.25
CA ALA A 419 -8.28 2.84 21.55
C ALA A 419 -8.70 3.62 20.30
N ARG A 420 -8.04 3.36 19.16
CA ARG A 420 -8.45 3.91 17.86
C ARG A 420 -9.77 3.29 17.36
N GLY A 421 -9.99 2.00 17.59
CA GLY A 421 -11.26 1.32 17.28
C GLY A 421 -12.45 1.96 18.01
N LEU A 422 -12.28 2.27 19.30
CA LEU A 422 -13.31 2.93 20.11
C LEU A 422 -13.66 4.34 19.62
N THR A 423 -12.69 5.08 19.09
CA THR A 423 -12.89 6.48 18.65
C THR A 423 -13.37 6.57 17.21
N THR A 424 -12.84 5.73 16.32
CA THR A 424 -13.10 5.85 14.87
C THR A 424 -13.97 4.75 14.30
N GLY A 425 -14.26 3.69 15.06
CA GLY A 425 -14.89 2.47 14.56
C GLY A 425 -13.93 1.51 13.83
N ARG A 426 -12.62 1.83 13.77
CA ARG A 426 -11.63 1.02 13.03
C ARG A 426 -10.96 -0.02 13.92
N TYR A 427 -11.62 -1.15 14.11
CA TYR A 427 -11.09 -2.30 14.84
C TYR A 427 -10.13 -3.13 13.97
N LYS A 428 -9.25 -3.88 14.64
CA LYS A 428 -8.35 -4.89 14.04
C LYS A 428 -8.23 -6.09 14.96
N ALA A 429 -8.05 -7.27 14.38
CA ALA A 429 -7.76 -8.49 15.12
C ALA A 429 -6.33 -8.46 15.70
N VAL A 430 -6.11 -9.17 16.80
CA VAL A 430 -4.84 -9.15 17.54
C VAL A 430 -3.73 -9.84 16.74
N ASP A 431 -4.02 -11.02 16.21
CA ASP A 431 -3.13 -11.79 15.34
C ASP A 431 -2.72 -10.98 14.09
N ASP A 432 -3.66 -10.29 13.46
CA ASP A 432 -3.40 -9.36 12.35
C ASP A 432 -2.43 -8.23 12.76
N LEU A 433 -2.60 -7.64 13.95
CA LEU A 433 -1.71 -6.59 14.44
C LEU A 433 -0.31 -7.09 14.73
N LEU A 434 -0.17 -8.24 15.38
CA LEU A 434 1.13 -8.83 15.70
C LEU A 434 1.86 -9.29 14.43
N TYR A 435 1.15 -9.92 13.48
CA TYR A 435 1.70 -10.26 12.18
C TYR A 435 2.23 -9.01 11.43
N HIS A 436 1.47 -7.92 11.42
CA HIS A 436 1.92 -6.65 10.83
C HIS A 436 3.17 -6.06 11.49
N ASN A 437 3.42 -6.34 12.78
CA ASN A 437 4.66 -5.92 13.43
C ASN A 437 5.83 -6.71 12.86
N ILE A 438 5.72 -8.05 12.79
CA ILE A 438 6.76 -8.92 12.22
C ILE A 438 7.11 -8.45 10.81
N GLU A 439 6.12 -8.24 9.95
CA GLU A 439 6.35 -7.77 8.57
C GLU A 439 7.05 -6.41 8.53
N ALA A 440 6.55 -5.44 9.30
CA ALA A 440 7.11 -4.09 9.30
C ALA A 440 8.57 -4.09 9.76
N TYR A 441 8.90 -4.80 10.83
CA TYR A 441 10.27 -4.86 11.35
C TYR A 441 11.20 -5.73 10.52
N THR A 442 10.67 -6.74 9.82
CA THR A 442 11.44 -7.54 8.85
C THR A 442 11.84 -6.71 7.64
N GLY A 443 10.93 -5.94 7.06
CA GLY A 443 11.21 -5.15 5.85
C GLY A 443 11.84 -3.77 6.09
N MET A 444 11.72 -3.22 7.30
CA MET A 444 12.25 -1.89 7.62
C MET A 444 13.76 -1.73 7.32
N PRO A 445 14.65 -2.66 7.73
CA PRO A 445 16.07 -2.60 7.35
C PRO A 445 16.32 -2.57 5.85
N GLN A 446 15.62 -3.42 5.09
CA GLN A 446 15.80 -3.51 3.64
C GLN A 446 15.40 -2.21 2.95
N LEU A 447 14.26 -1.64 3.35
CA LEU A 447 13.79 -0.36 2.85
C LEU A 447 14.76 0.77 3.23
N PHE A 448 15.23 0.79 4.49
CA PHE A 448 16.21 1.77 4.96
C PHE A 448 17.47 1.76 4.10
N PHE A 449 18.13 0.61 3.93
CA PHE A 449 19.36 0.53 3.15
C PHE A 449 19.16 0.83 1.66
N ALA A 450 18.01 0.47 1.07
CA ALA A 450 17.70 0.81 -0.32
C ALA A 450 17.71 2.33 -0.58
N TRP A 451 17.34 3.15 0.41
CA TRP A 451 17.33 4.60 0.29
C TRP A 451 18.58 5.27 0.87
N ALA A 452 19.04 4.85 2.04
CA ALA A 452 20.22 5.43 2.70
C ALA A 452 21.49 5.29 1.83
N LEU A 453 21.58 4.22 1.04
CA LEU A 453 22.69 3.96 0.12
C LEU A 453 22.46 4.47 -1.31
N SER A 454 21.32 5.13 -1.58
CA SER A 454 21.05 5.70 -2.90
C SER A 454 22.02 6.85 -3.21
N THR A 455 22.60 6.83 -4.40
CA THR A 455 23.44 7.93 -4.92
C THR A 455 22.68 8.90 -5.82
N ARG A 456 21.40 8.62 -6.10
CA ARG A 456 20.60 9.39 -7.06
C ARG A 456 19.72 10.46 -6.43
N LYS A 457 19.52 10.38 -5.11
CA LYS A 457 18.56 11.21 -4.38
C LYS A 457 19.17 11.71 -3.10
N LYS A 458 18.66 12.85 -2.61
CA LYS A 458 18.97 13.34 -1.28
C LYS A 458 17.98 12.72 -0.30
N VAL A 459 18.45 11.87 0.61
CA VAL A 459 17.63 11.14 1.57
C VAL A 459 18.06 11.52 2.98
N HIS A 460 17.13 12.08 3.74
CA HIS A 460 17.22 12.16 5.20
C HIS A 460 16.35 11.05 5.79
N TYR A 461 16.80 10.46 6.89
CA TYR A 461 16.04 9.46 7.61
C TYR A 461 16.08 9.68 9.11
N GLU A 462 15.05 9.22 9.79
CA GLU A 462 14.91 9.35 11.24
C GLU A 462 14.18 8.12 11.81
N PHE A 463 14.73 7.56 12.87
CA PHE A 463 14.14 6.49 13.65
C PHE A 463 13.54 7.08 14.93
N LEU A 464 12.26 6.76 15.15
CA LEU A 464 11.43 7.35 16.17
C LEU A 464 10.95 6.26 17.13
N ASP A 465 11.40 6.32 18.38
CA ASP A 465 10.85 5.48 19.43
C ASP A 465 9.55 6.09 19.97
N ASN A 466 8.48 5.34 19.76
CA ASN A 466 7.14 5.70 20.16
C ASN A 466 6.63 4.79 21.28
N SER A 467 7.50 4.40 22.21
CA SER A 467 7.15 3.82 23.52
C SER A 467 6.62 4.85 24.53
N VAL A 468 6.32 6.08 24.08
CA VAL A 468 5.82 7.20 24.89
C VAL A 468 4.31 7.14 25.13
N ALA A 469 3.81 7.98 26.06
CA ALA A 469 2.38 8.04 26.34
C ALA A 469 1.59 8.62 25.14
N LYS A 470 0.29 8.31 25.07
CA LYS A 470 -0.57 8.82 23.98
C LYS A 470 -0.61 10.35 24.02
N GLY A 471 -0.25 10.97 22.90
CA GLY A 471 -0.24 12.43 22.74
C GLY A 471 1.14 13.05 22.96
N GLU A 472 2.08 12.30 23.52
CA GLU A 472 3.47 12.73 23.60
C GLU A 472 4.18 12.59 22.25
N ARG A 473 5.19 13.43 22.05
CA ARG A 473 6.04 13.39 20.86
C ARG A 473 7.02 12.21 20.97
N PRO A 474 7.18 11.39 19.92
CA PRO A 474 8.12 10.28 19.96
C PRO A 474 9.57 10.78 20.07
N ARG A 475 10.44 9.95 20.63
CA ARG A 475 11.86 10.25 20.81
C ARG A 475 12.63 9.92 19.54
N THR A 476 13.52 10.81 19.11
CA THR A 476 14.47 10.49 18.04
C THR A 476 15.56 9.60 18.61
N ILE A 477 15.72 8.39 18.06
CA ILE A 477 16.75 7.44 18.51
C ILE A 477 17.91 7.28 17.52
N ALA A 478 17.69 7.63 16.26
CA ALA A 478 18.73 7.76 15.26
C ALA A 478 18.26 8.64 14.10
N PHE A 479 19.18 9.29 13.39
CA PHE A 479 18.89 10.09 12.20
C PHE A 479 20.11 10.21 11.30
N GLY A 480 19.95 10.76 10.10
CA GLY A 480 21.09 11.12 9.25
C GLY A 480 20.73 11.29 7.77
N TRP A 481 21.76 11.59 6.99
CA TRP A 481 21.71 11.70 5.53
C TRP A 481 22.34 10.48 4.86
N ASN A 482 22.29 10.42 3.53
CA ASN A 482 22.98 9.37 2.78
C ASN A 482 24.44 9.21 3.22
N GLY A 483 24.80 8.00 3.66
CA GLY A 483 26.17 7.66 4.05
C GLY A 483 26.58 8.03 5.49
N GLU A 484 25.72 8.74 6.22
CA GLU A 484 26.02 9.23 7.58
C GLU A 484 24.86 8.94 8.52
N MET A 485 25.16 8.49 9.73
CA MET A 485 24.15 8.18 10.74
C MET A 485 24.59 8.65 12.12
N THR A 486 23.67 9.26 12.86
CA THR A 486 23.82 9.50 14.29
C THR A 486 22.86 8.59 15.05
N ILE A 487 23.36 7.87 16.05
CA ILE A 487 22.56 6.99 16.92
C ILE A 487 22.61 7.56 18.34
N LEU A 488 21.44 7.85 18.87
CA LEU A 488 21.22 8.42 20.21
C LEU A 488 20.86 7.36 21.25
N ASP A 489 20.30 6.22 20.80
CA ASP A 489 19.91 5.11 21.65
C ASP A 489 20.05 3.78 20.88
N SER A 490 21.18 3.10 21.09
CA SER A 490 21.49 1.80 20.47
C SER A 490 20.57 0.68 20.99
N ALA A 491 20.14 0.74 22.24
CA ALA A 491 19.24 -0.26 22.84
C ALA A 491 17.83 -0.18 22.23
N ALA A 492 17.31 1.03 22.00
CA ALA A 492 16.05 1.23 21.31
C ALA A 492 16.13 0.76 19.84
N MET A 493 17.25 1.01 19.16
CA MET A 493 17.48 0.54 17.79
C MET A 493 17.51 -0.99 17.69
N ALA A 494 18.04 -1.69 18.69
CA ALA A 494 17.99 -3.15 18.78
C ALA A 494 16.55 -3.70 18.86
N GLY A 495 15.56 -2.86 19.21
CA GLY A 495 14.14 -3.19 19.15
C GLY A 495 13.67 -3.62 17.77
N ILE A 496 14.28 -3.12 16.69
CA ILE A 496 13.95 -3.52 15.30
C ILE A 496 14.18 -5.02 15.08
N GLU A 497 15.20 -5.61 15.69
CA GLU A 497 15.44 -7.05 15.60
C GLU A 497 14.50 -7.82 16.54
N ARG A 498 14.39 -7.36 17.80
CA ARG A 498 13.57 -8.01 18.83
C ARG A 498 12.10 -8.13 18.41
N PHE A 499 11.54 -7.12 17.75
CA PHE A 499 10.13 -7.09 17.38
C PHE A 499 9.77 -7.94 16.14
N LYS A 500 10.76 -8.55 15.48
CA LYS A 500 10.53 -9.60 14.46
C LYS A 500 10.17 -10.94 15.10
N HIS A 501 10.66 -11.18 16.31
CA HIS A 501 10.55 -12.45 17.03
C HIS A 501 9.47 -12.30 18.10
N ILE A 502 8.20 -12.43 17.70
CA ILE A 502 7.04 -12.36 18.59
C ILE A 502 6.03 -13.47 18.30
N ASN A 503 5.26 -13.85 19.32
CA ASN A 503 4.18 -14.83 19.24
C ASN A 503 2.89 -14.17 18.71
N VAL A 504 2.51 -14.47 17.47
CA VAL A 504 1.28 -13.94 16.84
C VAL A 504 -0.01 -14.48 17.45
N GLU A 505 0.06 -15.58 18.21
CA GLU A 505 -1.08 -16.18 18.90
C GLU A 505 -1.28 -15.63 20.32
N ALA A 506 -0.49 -14.62 20.73
CA ALA A 506 -0.56 -14.03 22.06
C ALA A 506 -1.95 -13.45 22.37
N ARG A 507 -2.47 -13.76 23.57
CA ARG A 507 -3.79 -13.29 24.04
C ARG A 507 -3.70 -12.29 25.18
N ARG A 508 -2.49 -11.90 25.55
CA ARG A 508 -2.17 -10.89 26.56
C ARG A 508 -0.74 -10.39 26.36
N PRO A 509 -0.38 -9.20 26.89
CA PRO A 509 0.94 -8.59 26.66
C PRO A 509 2.11 -9.50 27.05
N GLU A 510 1.98 -10.27 28.14
CA GLU A 510 3.07 -11.08 28.69
C GLU A 510 3.43 -12.29 27.82
N GLU A 511 2.60 -12.61 26.83
CA GLU A 511 2.80 -13.73 25.90
C GLU A 511 3.51 -13.32 24.61
N VAL A 512 3.61 -12.02 24.30
CA VAL A 512 4.12 -11.50 23.02
C VAL A 512 5.52 -12.00 22.72
N TYR A 513 6.39 -12.09 23.73
CA TYR A 513 7.79 -12.51 23.55
C TYR A 513 8.06 -13.95 24.03
N ARG A 514 7.04 -14.69 24.49
CA ARG A 514 7.23 -16.07 24.96
C ARG A 514 7.38 -17.02 23.79
N ASN A 515 8.39 -17.89 23.86
CA ASN A 515 8.67 -18.91 22.84
C ASN A 515 8.82 -18.33 21.43
N ALA A 516 9.17 -17.05 21.32
CA ALA A 516 9.44 -16.44 20.04
C ALA A 516 10.66 -17.13 19.41
N ASP A 517 10.48 -17.59 18.17
CA ASP A 517 11.46 -18.42 17.49
C ASP A 517 12.70 -17.58 17.14
N ALA A 518 13.73 -17.62 18.00
CA ALA A 518 15.00 -16.92 17.78
C ALA A 518 15.91 -17.61 16.74
N SER A 519 15.38 -18.57 15.98
CA SER A 519 16.12 -19.40 15.02
C SER A 519 16.57 -18.64 13.76
N GLY A 520 16.24 -17.35 13.63
CA GLY A 520 16.71 -16.49 12.56
C GLY A 520 18.21 -16.17 12.68
N THR A 521 19.02 -16.76 11.81
CA THR A 521 20.49 -16.55 11.70
C THR A 521 20.90 -15.23 11.04
N SER A 522 20.00 -14.23 10.95
CA SER A 522 20.30 -12.97 10.28
C SER A 522 21.21 -12.07 11.11
N GLU A 523 22.18 -11.44 10.45
CA GLU A 523 23.03 -10.39 11.03
C GLU A 523 22.14 -9.32 11.70
N PRO A 524 22.38 -8.96 12.98
CA PRO A 524 21.61 -7.93 13.67
C PRO A 524 21.61 -6.60 12.92
N PHE A 525 20.51 -5.85 13.01
CA PHE A 525 20.35 -4.60 12.27
C PHE A 525 21.50 -3.58 12.49
N LEU A 526 21.97 -3.44 13.72
CA LEU A 526 23.09 -2.55 14.05
C LEU A 526 24.41 -3.02 13.41
N ALA A 527 24.70 -4.31 13.41
CA ALA A 527 25.88 -4.86 12.71
C ALA A 527 25.80 -4.58 11.19
N GLN A 528 24.63 -4.72 10.58
CA GLN A 528 24.42 -4.31 9.18
C GLN A 528 24.67 -2.81 8.97
N CYS A 529 24.24 -1.95 9.91
CA CYS A 529 24.50 -0.51 9.83
C CYS A 529 26.01 -0.23 9.84
N ALA A 530 26.76 -0.78 10.79
CA ALA A 530 28.22 -0.60 10.86
C ALA A 530 28.94 -1.07 9.59
N ARG A 531 28.44 -2.14 8.95
CA ARG A 531 29.02 -2.67 7.70
C ARG A 531 28.70 -1.83 6.47
N LEU A 532 27.50 -1.26 6.38
CA LEU A 532 26.99 -0.63 5.16
C LEU A 532 27.05 0.89 5.18
N ILE A 533 26.89 1.52 6.36
CA ILE A 533 26.94 2.97 6.51
C ILE A 533 28.39 3.40 6.72
N PRO A 534 28.95 4.26 5.85
CA PRO A 534 30.34 4.71 5.92
C PRO A 534 30.74 5.33 7.26
N SER A 535 29.88 6.18 7.84
CA SER A 535 30.15 6.92 9.07
C SER A 535 28.95 6.85 10.02
N ILE A 536 29.19 6.40 11.25
CA ILE A 536 28.19 6.36 12.32
C ILE A 536 28.73 7.04 13.57
N SER A 537 28.07 8.11 14.00
CA SER A 537 28.33 8.76 15.29
C SER A 537 27.39 8.20 16.36
N LEU A 538 27.96 7.78 17.49
CA LEU A 538 27.19 7.47 18.69
C LEU A 538 27.17 8.72 19.57
N ALA A 539 25.98 9.21 19.93
CA ALA A 539 25.81 10.47 20.63
C ALA A 539 24.85 10.36 21.80
N GLU A 540 25.03 11.21 22.81
CA GLU A 540 24.13 11.24 23.96
C GLU A 540 22.75 11.78 23.59
N PHE A 541 21.70 11.10 24.03
CA PHE A 541 20.33 11.58 23.81
C PHE A 541 20.08 12.99 24.36
N ALA A 542 20.59 13.31 25.55
CA ALA A 542 20.28 14.57 26.24
C ALA A 542 20.99 15.79 25.65
N THR A 543 22.20 15.61 25.10
CA THR A 543 23.05 16.72 24.66
C THR A 543 23.31 16.72 23.16
N GLY A 544 23.08 15.60 22.47
CA GLY A 544 23.48 15.39 21.08
C GLY A 544 24.99 15.28 20.87
N ARG A 545 25.81 15.26 21.94
CA ARG A 545 27.27 15.21 21.83
C ARG A 545 27.73 13.79 21.51
N ALA A 546 28.54 13.66 20.46
CA ALA A 546 29.15 12.40 20.09
C ALA A 546 30.14 11.92 21.16
N TYR A 547 30.14 10.62 21.44
CA TYR A 547 31.07 9.95 22.35
C TYR A 547 31.80 8.78 21.70
N ALA A 548 31.41 8.36 20.49
CA ALA A 548 32.17 7.41 19.68
C ALA A 548 31.85 7.58 18.19
N LEU A 549 32.81 7.20 17.35
CA LEU A 549 32.70 7.23 15.89
C LEU A 549 33.06 5.86 15.32
N ILE A 550 32.19 5.33 14.46
CA ILE A 550 32.41 4.11 13.70
C ILE A 550 32.59 4.52 12.24
N GLU A 551 33.77 4.26 11.68
CA GLU A 551 34.06 4.44 10.27
C GLU A 551 34.30 3.08 9.63
N ARG A 552 33.52 2.78 8.57
CA ARG A 552 33.65 1.54 7.77
C ARG A 552 33.70 0.28 8.63
N GLY A 553 32.84 0.22 9.65
CA GLY A 553 32.71 -0.94 10.55
C GLY A 553 33.74 -1.04 11.66
N THR A 554 34.59 -0.02 11.83
CA THR A 554 35.62 0.04 12.88
C THR A 554 35.46 1.27 13.74
N CYS A 555 35.69 1.16 15.06
CA CYS A 555 35.68 2.30 15.94
C CYS A 555 36.95 3.14 15.69
N SER A 556 36.80 4.32 15.09
CA SER A 556 37.92 5.22 14.76
C SER A 556 38.18 6.27 15.85
N TRP A 557 37.20 6.54 16.70
CA TRP A 557 37.34 7.46 17.83
C TRP A 557 36.34 7.16 18.95
N PHE A 558 36.69 7.45 20.20
CA PHE A 558 35.77 7.48 21.33
C PHE A 558 36.24 8.45 22.43
N ASP A 559 35.30 8.96 23.22
CA ASP A 559 35.55 9.78 24.40
C ASP A 559 36.01 8.88 25.57
N ALA A 560 37.25 9.07 26.02
CA ALA A 560 37.84 8.31 27.11
C ALA A 560 37.05 8.43 28.43
N GLN A 561 36.42 9.59 28.70
CA GLN A 561 35.60 9.79 29.89
C GLN A 561 34.30 8.98 29.85
N LYS A 562 33.87 8.55 28.65
CA LYS A 562 32.65 7.77 28.41
C LYS A 562 32.94 6.35 27.94
N ARG A 563 34.12 5.81 28.27
CA ARG A 563 34.58 4.47 27.87
C ARG A 563 33.53 3.37 28.10
N ALA A 564 32.91 3.32 29.28
CA ALA A 564 31.92 2.28 29.61
C ALA A 564 30.68 2.35 28.69
N LEU A 565 30.18 3.55 28.43
CA LEU A 565 29.05 3.79 27.52
C LEU A 565 29.42 3.45 26.08
N ALA A 566 30.63 3.83 25.64
CA ALA A 566 31.16 3.50 24.32
C ALA A 566 31.27 1.97 24.14
N GLU A 567 31.82 1.26 25.12
CA GLU A 567 31.96 -0.20 25.10
C GLU A 567 30.61 -0.92 25.01
N GLU A 568 29.64 -0.53 25.84
CA GLU A 568 28.27 -1.08 25.79
C GLU A 568 27.62 -0.83 24.43
N SER A 569 27.72 0.40 23.92
CA SER A 569 27.09 0.78 22.66
C SER A 569 27.73 0.08 21.46
N LEU A 570 29.06 -0.02 21.42
CA LEU A 570 29.80 -0.70 20.34
C LEU A 570 29.58 -2.22 20.34
N ALA A 571 29.38 -2.82 21.52
CA ALA A 571 29.05 -4.24 21.63
C ALA A 571 27.75 -4.59 20.88
N ALA A 572 26.78 -3.66 20.81
CA ALA A 572 25.55 -3.84 20.04
C ALA A 572 25.78 -3.96 18.51
N PHE A 573 26.93 -3.49 18.01
CA PHE A 573 27.38 -3.62 16.63
C PHE A 573 28.30 -4.82 16.42
N GLY A 574 28.65 -5.56 17.49
CA GLY A 574 29.69 -6.58 17.45
C GLY A 574 31.10 -6.02 17.34
N ILE A 575 31.30 -4.73 17.64
CA ILE A 575 32.60 -4.05 17.56
C ILE A 575 33.23 -4.05 18.95
N ARG A 576 34.51 -4.42 19.05
CA ARG A 576 35.27 -4.29 20.29
C ARG A 576 35.91 -2.91 20.36
N LEU A 577 35.89 -2.31 21.54
CA LEU A 577 36.55 -1.04 21.79
C LEU A 577 38.08 -1.21 21.60
N PRO A 578 38.75 -0.34 20.83
CA PRO A 578 40.20 -0.40 20.66
C PRO A 578 40.97 -0.03 21.94
N PRO A 579 42.28 -0.36 22.03
CA PRO A 579 43.15 0.13 23.10
C PRO A 579 43.17 1.67 23.16
N ALA A 580 43.45 2.24 24.33
CA ALA A 580 43.34 3.69 24.60
C ALA A 580 44.25 4.59 23.74
N GLU A 581 45.18 4.04 22.96
CA GLU A 581 46.10 4.77 22.10
C GLU A 581 45.41 5.49 20.90
N ILE A 582 44.14 5.18 20.62
CA ILE A 582 43.30 5.89 19.62
C ILE A 582 42.49 7.03 20.27
N SER A 583 42.50 7.13 21.61
CA SER A 583 41.81 8.21 22.33
C SER A 583 42.69 9.46 22.39
N ASN A 584 42.18 10.60 21.93
CA ASN A 584 42.79 11.88 22.27
C ASN A 584 42.38 12.21 23.71
N GLU A 585 43.31 12.13 24.65
CA GLU A 585 43.07 12.37 26.08
C GLU A 585 42.52 13.79 26.38
N ASP A 586 42.60 14.74 25.43
CA ASP A 586 42.12 16.13 25.60
C ASP A 586 41.58 16.77 24.28
N GLY A 587 41.26 15.98 23.25
CA GLY A 587 40.91 16.51 21.93
C GLY A 587 39.44 16.86 21.77
N ASP A 588 39.12 18.05 21.26
CA ASP A 588 37.78 18.38 20.75
C ASP A 588 37.22 17.20 19.93
N PRO A 589 35.92 16.86 20.07
CA PRO A 589 35.34 15.78 19.31
C PRO A 589 35.62 15.99 17.82
N PRO A 590 35.92 14.93 17.04
CA PRO A 590 35.89 15.08 15.60
C PRO A 590 34.53 15.72 15.25
N PRO A 591 34.50 16.76 14.39
CA PRO A 591 33.28 17.50 14.14
C PRO A 591 32.19 16.50 13.77
N VAL A 592 31.07 16.52 14.52
CA VAL A 592 29.84 15.85 14.10
C VAL A 592 29.60 16.32 12.67
N THR A 593 29.29 15.41 11.75
CA THR A 593 29.24 15.71 10.31
C THR A 593 28.32 16.89 9.97
N ALA A 594 27.36 17.21 10.85
CA ALA A 594 26.64 18.49 10.88
C ALA A 594 26.43 19.01 12.33
N PRO A 595 26.38 20.34 12.56
CA PRO A 595 26.00 20.92 13.85
C PRO A 595 24.61 20.47 14.31
N ILE A 596 24.45 20.23 15.62
CA ILE A 596 23.17 19.79 16.24
C ILE A 596 21.99 20.68 15.83
N ASP A 597 22.19 22.01 15.79
CA ASP A 597 21.16 22.97 15.42
C ASP A 597 20.71 22.87 13.97
N GLU A 598 21.59 22.39 13.08
CA GLU A 598 21.25 22.11 11.68
C GLU A 598 20.37 20.85 11.59
N GLU A 599 20.76 19.78 12.28
CA GLU A 599 20.02 18.52 12.29
C GLU A 599 18.65 18.61 12.99
N ARG A 600 18.52 19.48 14.00
CA ARG A 600 17.20 19.82 14.59
C ARG A 600 16.23 20.43 13.57
N ARG A 601 16.73 21.03 12.48
CA ARG A 601 15.85 21.52 11.40
C ARG A 601 15.23 20.36 10.63
N HIS A 602 15.89 19.22 10.56
CA HIS A 602 15.52 18.07 9.72
C HIS A 602 14.81 16.93 10.48
N THR A 603 14.87 16.92 11.81
CA THR A 603 14.24 15.89 12.66
C THR A 603 12.86 16.28 13.19
N VAL A 604 12.01 15.29 13.47
CA VAL A 604 10.62 15.46 13.96
C VAL A 604 10.39 14.86 15.35
N GLY A 605 11.27 14.02 15.89
CA GLY A 605 11.16 13.54 17.28
C GLY A 605 11.76 14.51 18.30
N THR A 606 11.75 14.11 19.57
CA THR A 606 12.45 14.81 20.67
C THR A 606 13.84 14.20 20.88
N TRP A 607 14.85 15.06 21.00
CA TRP A 607 16.21 14.71 21.41
C TRP A 607 16.98 16.00 21.70
N ALA A 608 18.15 15.87 22.33
CA ALA A 608 18.97 16.98 22.81
C ALA A 608 18.11 17.99 23.57
N ILE A 609 17.47 17.59 24.67
CA ILE A 609 16.58 18.50 25.40
C ILE A 609 17.47 19.55 26.06
N ASP A 610 17.33 20.81 25.62
CA ASP A 610 18.03 21.92 26.26
C ASP A 610 17.72 21.85 27.76
N ALA A 611 18.75 21.75 28.59
CA ALA A 611 18.63 21.84 30.04
C ALA A 611 18.34 23.30 30.44
N ALA A 612 17.31 23.91 29.85
CA ALA A 612 16.63 25.16 30.23
C ALA A 612 15.68 25.58 29.09
N SER A 613 14.37 25.38 29.29
CA SER A 613 13.28 26.19 28.71
C SER A 613 12.04 25.98 29.56
#